data_AF-A0A7X8IJ88-F1
#
_entry.id   AF-A0A7X8IJ88-F1
#
_cell.length_a   1.000
_cell.length_b   1.000
_cell.length_c   1.000
_cell.angle_alpha   90.00
_cell.angle_beta   90.00
_cell.angle_gamma   90.00
#
_symmetry.space_group_name_H-M   'P 1'
#
loop_
_entity.id
_entity.type
_entity.pdbx_description
1 polymer ?
#
loop_
_entity_poly.entity_id
_entity_poly.type
_entity_poly.pdbx_seq_one_letter_code
_entity_poly.pdbx_strand_id
1 'polypeptide(L)' 'MKILKTLLKYLGPIILLIGTALLVVYYFNTTPENTLLIVSAVLMIVGILVHVIINKFVE' A
#
# COMPACT_ATOMS: atom_id res chain seq x y z
N MET A 1 5.76 -2.89 -23.55
CA MET A 1 4.50 -3.31 -22.88
C MET A 1 4.68 -4.36 -21.78
N LYS A 2 5.70 -5.24 -21.82
CA LYS A 2 5.93 -6.27 -20.79
C LYS A 2 6.24 -5.70 -19.39
N ILE A 3 7.11 -4.69 -19.32
CA ILE A 3 7.52 -4.01 -18.08
C ILE A 3 6.33 -3.35 -17.35
N LEU A 4 5.45 -2.68 -18.09
CA LEU A 4 4.28 -2.01 -17.50
C LEU A 4 3.30 -3.02 -16.89
N LYS A 5 3.06 -4.16 -17.54
CA LYS A 5 2.25 -5.25 -16.97
C LYS A 5 2.88 -5.79 -15.69
N THR A 6 4.19 -5.97 -15.66
CA THR A 6 4.90 -6.41 -14.45
C THR A 6 4.76 -5.39 -13.31
N LEU A 7 4.94 -4.10 -13.58
CA LEU A 7 4.75 -3.05 -12.58
C LEU A 7 3.33 -3.01 -12.02
N LEU A 8 2.31 -3.16 -12.88
CA LEU A 8 0.91 -3.22 -12.44
C LEU A 8 0.68 -4.37 -11.44
N LYS A 9 1.22 -5.56 -11.71
CA LYS A 9 1.08 -6.73 -10.80
C LYS A 9 1.66 -6.46 -9.41
N TYR A 10 2.70 -5.64 -9.30
CA TYR A 10 3.33 -5.28 -8.04
C TYR A 10 2.75 -4.01 -7.39
N LEU A 11 1.80 -3.32 -8.01
CA LEU A 11 1.28 -2.06 -7.50
C LEU A 11 0.62 -2.21 -6.12
N GLY A 12 -0.19 -3.25 -5.91
CA GLY A 12 -0.80 -3.54 -4.62
C GLY A 12 0.22 -3.77 -3.50
N PRO A 13 1.18 -4.70 -3.68
CA PRO A 13 2.29 -4.89 -2.75
C PRO A 13 3.10 -3.61 -2.47
N ILE A 14 3.38 -2.79 -3.48
CA ILE A 14 4.09 -1.51 -3.30
C ILE A 14 3.28 -0.56 -2.39
N ILE A 15 1.98 -0.42 -2.64
CA ILE A 15 1.09 0.41 -1.80
C ILE A 15 1.06 -0.11 -0.36
N LEU A 16 0.99 -1.44 -0.17
CA LEU A 16 1.04 -2.09 1.14
C LEU A 16 2.34 -1.77 1.90
N LEU A 17 3.49 -1.82 1.21
CA LEU A 17 4.79 -1.50 1.79
C LEU A 17 4.87 -0.03 2.22
N ILE A 18 4.31 0.90 1.40
CA ILE A 18 4.24 2.32 1.76
C ILE A 18 3.37 2.50 3.01
N GLY A 19 2.18 1.89 3.06
CA GLY A 19 1.31 1.94 4.24
C GLY A 19 2.00 1.41 5.50
N THR A 20 2.72 0.30 5.37
CA THR A 20 3.50 -0.30 6.47
C THR A 20 4.61 0.63 6.94
N ALA A 21 5.36 1.25 6.02
CA ALA A 21 6.41 2.20 6.38
C ALA A 21 5.85 3.42 7.11
N LEU A 22 4.71 3.96 6.68
CA LEU A 22 4.03 5.05 7.40
C LEU A 22 3.55 4.62 8.80
N LEU A 23 3.09 3.38 8.95
CA LEU A 23 2.69 2.86 10.26
C LEU A 23 3.90 2.71 11.20
N VAL A 24 5.05 2.29 10.66
CA VAL A 24 6.32 2.27 11.41
C VAL A 24 6.70 3.69 11.85
N VAL A 25 6.62 4.67 10.95
CA VAL A 25 6.86 6.08 11.30
C VAL A 25 5.90 6.55 12.38
N TYR A 26 4.62 6.23 12.28
CA TYR A 26 3.61 6.55 13.30
C TYR A 26 3.97 5.96 14.66
N TYR A 27 4.37 4.68 14.69
CA TYR A 27 4.68 3.95 15.92
C TYR A 27 5.90 4.52 16.66
N PHE A 28 6.94 4.94 15.93
CA PHE A 28 8.15 5.50 16.52
C PHE A 28 8.12 7.03 16.66
N ASN A 29 7.02 7.69 16.30
CA ASN A 29 6.88 9.13 16.49
C ASN A 29 6.59 9.47 17.96
N THR A 30 7.28 10.46 18.51
CA THR A 30 7.08 10.92 19.90
C THR A 30 5.73 11.63 20.10
N THR A 31 5.16 12.18 19.03
CA THR A 31 3.83 12.81 18.99
C THR A 31 3.02 12.20 17.85
N PRO A 32 2.37 11.04 18.05
CA PRO A 32 1.66 10.35 16.99
C PRO A 32 0.44 11.13 16.51
N GLU A 33 0.35 11.41 15.21
CA GLU A 33 -0.80 12.08 14.61
C GLU A 33 -1.83 11.07 14.06
N ASN A 34 -3.10 11.26 14.41
CA ASN A 34 -4.20 10.40 13.93
C ASN A 34 -4.30 10.36 12.40
N THR A 35 -3.94 11.45 11.72
CA THR A 35 -3.89 11.51 10.25
C THR A 35 -2.95 10.44 9.70
N LEU A 36 -1.76 10.25 10.29
CA LEU A 36 -0.78 9.27 9.83
C LEU A 36 -1.25 7.82 10.08
N LEU A 37 -1.94 7.58 11.20
CA LEU A 37 -2.57 6.29 11.48
C LEU A 37 -3.68 5.96 10.48
N ILE A 38 -4.55 6.94 10.18
CA ILE A 38 -5.65 6.74 9.23
C ILE A 38 -5.10 6.51 7.83
N VAL A 39 -4.12 7.32 7.38
CA VAL A 39 -3.51 7.18 6.04
C VAL A 39 -2.82 5.83 5.91
N SER A 40 -2.07 5.38 6.91
CA SER A 40 -1.42 4.07 6.87
C SER A 40 -2.42 2.92 6.80
N ALA A 41 -3.49 2.96 7.62
CA ALA A 41 -4.56 1.97 7.57
C ALA A 41 -5.28 1.93 6.22
N VAL A 42 -5.63 3.09 5.66
CA VAL A 42 -6.26 3.20 4.34
C VAL A 42 -5.36 2.63 3.25
N LEU A 43 -4.07 2.97 3.25
CA LEU A 43 -3.11 2.43 2.28
C LEU A 43 -2.97 0.91 2.40
N MET A 44 -2.97 0.35 3.62
CA MET A 44 -2.94 -1.10 3.79
C MET A 44 -4.16 -1.78 3.17
N ILE A 45 -5.37 -1.25 3.40
CA ILE A 45 -6.60 -1.78 2.82
C ILE A 45 -6.58 -1.64 1.29
N VAL A 46 -6.24 -0.45 0.78
CA VAL A 46 -6.18 -0.17 -0.65
C VAL A 46 -5.15 -1.05 -1.34
N GLY A 47 -3.98 -1.27 -0.74
CA GLY A 47 -2.95 -2.12 -1.33
C GLY A 47 -3.41 -3.57 -1.50
N ILE A 48 -4.18 -4.12 -0.54
CA ILE A 48 -4.80 -5.44 -0.66
C ILE A 48 -5.84 -5.44 -1.78
N LEU A 49 -6.75 -4.46 -1.79
CA LEU A 49 -7.78 -4.37 -2.83
C LEU A 49 -7.18 -4.26 -4.24
N VAL A 50 -6.17 -3.41 -4.40
CA VAL A 50 -5.44 -3.24 -5.66
C VAL A 50 -4.74 -4.53 -6.07
N HIS A 51 -4.09 -5.24 -5.12
CA HIS A 51 -3.45 -6.52 -5.42
C HIS A 51 -4.46 -7.55 -5.95
N VAL A 52 -5.61 -7.68 -5.28
CA VAL A 52 -6.67 -8.63 -5.68
C VAL A 52 -7.28 -8.25 -7.02
N ILE A 53 -7.66 -6.97 -7.18
CA ILE A 53 -8.31 -6.47 -8.40
C ILE A 53 -7.36 -6.58 -9.59
N ILE A 54 -6.14 -6.06 -9.50
CA ILE A 54 -5.21 -6.05 -10.63
C ILE A 54 -4.84 -7.49 -11.04
N ASN A 55 -4.55 -8.37 -10.10
CA ASN A 55 -4.21 -9.75 -10.46
C ASN A 55 -5.38 -10.50 -11.10
N LYS A 56 -6.63 -10.19 -10.72
CA LYS A 56 -7.81 -10.73 -11.39
C LYS A 56 -7.97 -10.29 -12.86
N PHE A 57 -7.51 -9.08 -13.22
CA PHE A 57 -7.70 -8.50 -14.56
C PHE A 57 -6.45 -8.55 -15.47
N VAL A 58 -5.26 -8.69 -14.88
CA VAL A 58 -3.97 -8.67 -15.59
C VAL A 58 -3.33 -10.06 -15.70
N GLU A 59 -3.97 -11.09 -15.13
CA GLU A 59 -3.72 -12.50 -15.52
C GLU A 59 -3.99 -12.74 -17.00
#